data_AF-A0A4Z1E681-F1
#
_entry.id   AF-A0A4Z1E681-F1
#
_cell.length_a   1.000
_cell.length_b   1.000
_cell.length_c   1.000
_cell.angle_alpha   90.00
_cell.angle_beta   90.00
_cell.angle_gamma   90.00
#
_symmetry.space_group_name_H-M   'P 1'
#
loop_
_entity.id
_entity.type
_entity.pdbx_description
1 polymer ?
#
loop_
_entity_poly.entity_id
_entity_poly.type
_entity_poly.pdbx_seq_one_letter_code
_entity_poly.pdbx_strand_id
1 'polypeptide(L)'
;MEVDGDRAKPATTVGVGSTVTARVGDRIRILEVMDPIVKRVGAPVAVRCYLDHSPPPPPRELVAPIAIRDRGAGRPTKRERREIERLRGH
;
A
#
# COMPACT_ATOMS: atom_id res chain seq x y z
N MET A 1 -2.67 12.47 8.81
CA MET A 1 -1.84 11.92 9.90
C MET A 1 -2.42 12.46 11.19
N GLU A 2 -2.56 11.59 12.16
CA GLU A 2 -3.07 11.89 13.49
C GLU A 2 -2.02 11.51 14.51
N VAL A 3 -1.97 12.27 15.61
CA VAL A 3 -1.15 11.99 16.79
C VAL A 3 -2.10 11.98 17.97
N ASP A 4 -2.10 10.90 18.74
CA ASP A 4 -2.94 10.70 19.93
C ASP A 4 -4.46 10.87 19.66
N GLY A 5 -4.89 10.59 18.42
CA GLY A 5 -6.28 10.67 17.98
C GLY A 5 -6.69 12.01 17.35
N ASP A 6 -5.82 13.03 17.43
CA ASP A 6 -6.09 14.36 16.89
C ASP A 6 -5.35 14.63 15.58
N ARG A 7 -5.93 15.47 14.71
CA ARG A 7 -5.28 15.90 13.47
C ARG A 7 -3.99 16.67 13.77
N ALA A 8 -2.86 16.11 13.35
CA ALA A 8 -1.55 16.68 13.63
C ALA A 8 -1.14 17.79 12.63
N LYS A 9 -0.40 18.78 13.12
CA LYS A 9 0.33 19.78 12.31
C LYS A 9 1.77 19.28 12.10
N PRO A 10 2.51 19.78 11.09
CA PRO A 10 3.91 19.38 10.89
C PRO A 10 4.83 19.67 12.09
N ALA A 11 4.49 20.68 12.89
CA ALA A 11 5.23 21.05 14.10
C ALA A 11 4.71 20.37 15.38
N THR A 12 3.79 19.40 15.27
CA THR A 12 3.30 18.65 16.43
C THR A 12 4.45 17.84 17.03
N THR A 13 4.73 18.06 18.31
CA THR A 13 5.72 17.29 19.07
C THR A 13 5.25 15.86 19.25
N VAL A 14 6.17 14.91 19.10
CA VAL A 14 5.92 13.48 19.31
C VAL A 14 6.93 12.98 20.33
N GLY A 15 6.44 12.24 21.33
CA GLY A 15 7.26 11.68 22.40
C GLY A 15 7.07 10.17 22.54
N VAL A 16 7.79 9.58 23.51
CA VAL A 16 7.57 8.18 23.89
C VAL A 16 6.14 8.00 24.40
N GLY A 17 5.47 6.94 23.95
CA GLY A 17 4.07 6.63 24.25
C GLY A 17 3.06 7.32 23.34
N SER A 18 3.47 8.29 22.51
CA SER A 18 2.57 8.89 21.52
C SER A 18 2.15 7.86 20.47
N THR A 19 0.87 7.88 20.10
CA THR A 19 0.32 7.04 19.04
C THR A 19 0.20 7.82 17.75
N VAL A 20 0.88 7.36 16.71
CA VAL A 20 0.92 7.97 15.38
C VAL A 20 0.11 7.13 14.41
N THR A 21 -0.98 7.71 13.88
CA THR A 21 -1.79 7.09 12.83
C THR A 21 -1.51 7.76 11.49
N ALA A 22 -1.01 6.98 10.54
CA ALA A 22 -0.63 7.47 9.22
C ALA A 22 -1.04 6.51 8.11
N ARG A 23 -1.40 7.06 6.94
CA ARG A 23 -1.64 6.28 5.73
C ARG A 23 -0.33 6.17 4.95
N VAL A 24 0.12 4.96 4.72
CA VAL A 24 1.35 4.63 3.99
C VAL A 24 0.96 3.75 2.81
N GLY A 25 0.98 4.31 1.60
CA GLY A 25 0.44 3.63 0.42
C GLY A 25 -1.05 3.36 0.57
N ASP A 26 -1.42 2.09 0.47
CA ASP A 26 -2.79 1.56 0.59
C ASP A 26 -3.17 1.17 2.03
N ARG A 27 -2.22 1.18 2.98
CA ARG A 27 -2.45 0.72 4.35
C ARG A 27 -2.43 1.85 5.37
N ILE A 28 -3.27 1.73 6.39
CA ILE A 28 -3.20 2.55 7.61
C ILE A 28 -2.26 1.88 8.60
N ARG A 29 -1.28 2.64 9.09
CA ARG A 29 -0.37 2.23 10.16
C ARG A 29 -0.72 2.98 11.44
N ILE A 30 -0.72 2.27 12.56
CA ILE A 30 -0.93 2.79 13.91
C ILE A 30 0.32 2.41 14.68
N LEU A 31 1.19 3.38 14.94
CA LEU A 31 2.51 3.16 15.51
C LEU A 31 2.61 3.86 16.86
N GLU A 32 2.98 3.13 17.90
CA GLU A 32 3.30 3.70 19.21
C GLU A 32 4.80 3.99 19.28
N VAL A 33 5.17 5.22 19.64
CA VAL A 33 6.57 5.65 19.65
C VAL A 33 7.27 5.14 20.91
N MET A 34 8.35 4.38 20.75
CA MET A 34 9.17 3.86 21.85
C MET A 34 10.45 4.66 22.05
N ASP A 35 11.04 5.16 20.96
CA ASP A 35 12.28 5.95 21.00
C ASP A 35 12.31 7.00 19.88
N PRO A 36 12.10 8.29 20.18
CA PRO A 36 12.11 9.35 19.19
C PRO A 36 13.53 9.65 18.71
N ILE A 37 13.78 9.45 17.42
CA ILE A 37 15.07 9.72 16.77
C ILE A 37 15.06 11.04 16.00
N VAL A 38 16.15 11.81 16.11
CA VAL A 38 16.29 13.12 15.43
C VAL A 38 16.82 12.97 14.00
N LYS A 39 17.58 11.89 13.73
CA LYS A 39 18.16 11.62 12.41
C LYS A 39 17.43 10.47 11.75
N ARG A 40 17.33 10.50 10.42
CA ARG A 40 16.84 9.37 9.63
C ARG A 40 17.86 8.24 9.68
N VAL A 41 17.41 7.05 10.07
CA VAL A 41 18.23 5.84 10.19
C VAL A 41 17.77 4.74 9.23
N GLY A 42 18.54 3.66 9.15
CA GLY A 42 18.18 2.48 8.37
C GLY A 42 16.97 1.72 8.95
N ALA A 43 16.32 0.92 8.11
CA ALA A 43 15.14 0.13 8.46
C ALA A 43 15.27 -0.71 9.76
N PRO A 44 16.35 -1.51 9.99
CA PRO A 44 16.41 -2.38 11.17
C PRO A 44 16.49 -1.59 12.48
N VAL A 45 17.05 -0.37 12.43
CA VAL A 45 17.10 0.52 13.61
C VAL A 45 15.74 1.18 13.80
N ALA A 46 15.13 1.69 12.72
CA ALA A 46 13.84 2.36 12.79
C ALA A 46 12.72 1.46 13.35
N VAL A 47 12.69 0.17 12.99
CA VAL A 47 11.69 -0.80 13.46
C VAL A 47 11.74 -1.00 14.99
N ARG A 48 12.89 -0.74 15.62
CA ARG A 48 13.03 -0.84 17.08
C ARG A 48 12.50 0.40 17.82
N CYS A 49 12.28 1.50 17.12
CA CYS A 49 11.89 2.78 17.70
C CYS A 49 10.36 2.93 17.87
N TYR A 50 9.57 1.94 17.43
CA TYR A 50 8.11 1.96 17.54
C TYR A 50 7.54 0.56 17.70
N LEU A 51 6.33 0.48 18.25
CA LEU A 51 5.49 -0.72 18.27
C LEU A 51 4.37 -0.58 17.23
N ASP A 52 4.17 -1.60 16.39
CA ASP A 52 3.19 -1.56 15.30
C ASP A 52 1.88 -2.25 15.72
N HIS A 53 0.82 -1.47 15.89
CA HIS A 53 -0.54 -1.92 16.21
C HIS A 53 -1.44 -1.96 14.98
N SER A 54 -0.87 -1.85 13.77
CA SER A 54 -1.67 -1.78 12.55
C SER A 54 -2.44 -3.08 12.27
N PRO A 55 -3.71 -2.99 11.86
CA PRO A 55 -4.50 -4.18 11.53
C PRO A 55 -3.81 -4.96 10.40
N PRO A 56 -3.74 -6.29 10.47
CA PRO A 56 -3.04 -7.09 9.47
C PRO A 56 -3.58 -6.77 8.07
N PRO A 57 -2.72 -6.71 7.04
CA PRO A 57 -3.17 -6.39 5.70
C PRO A 57 -4.22 -7.40 5.26
N PRO A 58 -5.28 -6.96 4.53
CA PRO A 58 -6.29 -7.89 4.05
C PRO A 58 -5.63 -8.97 3.19
N PRO A 59 -6.08 -10.24 3.30
CA PRO A 59 -5.59 -11.32 2.46
C PRO A 59 -5.63 -10.93 0.99
N ARG A 60 -4.57 -11.26 0.24
CA ARG A 60 -4.46 -10.96 -1.20
C ARG A 60 -5.63 -11.53 -2.02
N GLU A 61 -6.30 -12.56 -1.52
CA GLU A 61 -7.49 -13.18 -2.11
C GLU A 61 -8.70 -12.23 -2.18
N LEU A 62 -8.77 -11.23 -1.28
CA LEU A 62 -9.83 -10.22 -1.24
C LEU A 62 -9.50 -8.98 -2.08
N VAL A 63 -8.24 -8.84 -2.52
CA VAL A 63 -7.84 -7.78 -3.44
C VAL A 63 -8.22 -8.26 -4.83
N ALA A 64 -9.35 -7.74 -5.34
CA ALA A 64 -9.86 -8.10 -6.66
C ALA A 64 -8.71 -8.16 -7.67
N PRO A 65 -8.48 -9.30 -8.35
CA PRO A 65 -7.38 -9.43 -9.28
C PRO A 65 -7.51 -8.33 -10.33
N ILE A 66 -6.48 -7.50 -10.46
CA ILE A 66 -6.30 -6.60 -11.59
C ILE A 66 -6.50 -7.46 -12.83
N ALA A 67 -7.56 -7.19 -13.60
CA ALA A 67 -8.04 -8.03 -14.70
C ALA A 67 -6.86 -8.71 -15.42
N ILE A 68 -6.64 -10.00 -15.10
CA ILE A 68 -5.49 -10.74 -15.59
C ILE A 68 -5.77 -10.99 -17.05
N ARG A 69 -5.01 -10.33 -17.93
CA ARG A 69 -4.96 -10.70 -19.36
C ARG A 69 -3.90 -11.78 -19.51
N ASP A 70 -4.21 -12.80 -20.30
CA ASP A 70 -3.18 -13.76 -20.69
C ASP A 70 -2.02 -13.04 -21.36
N ARG A 71 -0.79 -13.44 -21.02
CA ARG A 71 0.42 -12.88 -21.62
C ARG A 71 0.38 -13.16 -23.12
N GLY A 72 0.24 -12.12 -23.93
CA GLY A 72 0.12 -12.22 -25.39
C GLY A 72 -1.29 -11.96 -25.95
N ALA A 73 -2.32 -11.82 -25.10
CA ALA A 73 -3.70 -11.49 -25.49
C ALA A 73 -3.91 -10.02 -25.92
N GLY A 74 -2.85 -9.34 -26.35
CA GLY A 74 -2.91 -7.98 -26.88
C GLY A 74 -3.25 -8.01 -28.36
N ARG A 75 -2.21 -8.05 -29.20
CA ARG A 75 -2.37 -8.05 -30.65
C ARG A 75 -2.87 -9.42 -31.13
N PRO A 76 -4.01 -9.49 -31.83
CA PRO A 76 -4.50 -10.75 -32.40
C PRO A 76 -3.47 -11.37 -33.34
N THR A 77 -3.32 -12.68 -33.26
CA THR A 77 -2.60 -13.47 -34.25
C THR A 77 -3.30 -13.37 -35.62
N LYS A 78 -2.60 -13.74 -36.70
CA LYS A 78 -3.18 -13.73 -38.06
C LYS A 78 -4.44 -14.60 -38.17
N ARG A 79 -4.52 -15.68 -37.39
CA ARG A 79 -5.70 -16.57 -37.34
C ARG A 79 -6.87 -15.88 -36.64
N GLU A 80 -6.65 -15.36 -35.44
CA GLU A 80 -7.67 -14.63 -34.67
C GLU A 80 -8.18 -13.41 -35.42
N ARG A 81 -7.31 -12.67 -36.13
CA ARG A 81 -7.73 -11.55 -36.98
C ARG A 81 -8.70 -12.00 -38.08
N ARG A 82 -8.41 -13.12 -38.76
CA ARG A 82 -9.27 -13.67 -39.82
C ARG A 82 -10.61 -14.19 -39.29
N GLU A 83 -10.61 -14.75 -38.08
CA GLU A 83 -11.84 -15.17 -37.39
C GLU A 83 -12.70 -13.95 -37.00
N ILE A 84 -12.06 -12.89 -36.49
CA ILE A 84 -12.73 -11.61 -36.20
C ILE A 84 -13.29 -10.98 -37.49
N GLU A 85 -12.54 -10.99 -38.59
CA GLU A 85 -13.01 -10.50 -39.90
C GLU A 85 -14.24 -11.30 -40.38
N ARG A 86 -14.16 -12.64 -40.33
CA ARG A 86 -15.27 -13.53 -40.71
C ARG A 86 -16.52 -13.31 -39.85
N LEU A 87 -16.35 -13.13 -38.54
CA LEU A 87 -17.46 -12.83 -37.62
C LEU A 87 -18.06 -11.44 -37.86
N ARG A 88 -17.26 -10.47 -38.33
CA ARG A 88 -17.70 -9.10 -38.64
C ARG A 88 -18.28 -8.96 -40.05
N GLY A 89 -18.32 -10.03 -40.84
CA GLY A 89 -18.91 -10.02 -42.18
C GLY A 89 -18.09 -9.26 -43.23
N HIS A 90 -16.77 -9.15 -43.03
CA HIS A 90 -15.83 -8.56 -43.97
C HIS A 90 -14.77 -9.58 -44.41
#